data_AF-A0A5N6NZ51-F1
#
_entry.id   AF-A0A5N6NZ51-F1
#
_cell.length_a   1.000
_cell.length_b   1.000
_cell.length_c   1.000
_cell.angle_alpha   90.00
_cell.angle_beta   90.00
_cell.angle_gamma   90.00
#
_symmetry.space_group_name_H-M   'P 1'
#
loop_
_entity.id
_entity.type
_entity.pdbx_description
1 polymer ?
#
loop_
_entity_poly.entity_id
_entity_poly.type
_entity_poly.pdbx_seq_one_letter_code
_entity_poly.pdbx_strand_id
1 'polypeptide(L)'
;MQRRSESGRRGERSEASKRNTLAISCISLRFTVVRRCITCRGVRRFEAAALWMSKGANNGEGWMGRQENVSDEVYCNLEQYVNAGGRPLDSTRPARHCFVSTTLDSGWYPPVRPEQGAVVVTRYEIYAPGGIWVAETLGGRYRFPAQDEVAFVYGIAPQYIRSAQLFRLQASGRHTRRERVNNILHINGGFNPELFYADARMPQIQRPIKLYKNPNTKKMEDLITQTWNPPHMRRKRETNIRYVNYKALVDDGILINAAFRSSRNNEVYVFMKNEYALINYAPGSTADRVVNGPHLICDSFPSLSGTAFGEHGIDCAFTTHYGNICFIFSGNLCAKIDYAPGTKNDKILKGPMSIFKMFFFLKGTIFETGVDAAFESSTKDEAYLFKGNQYALINYSDNKPKLFHIKHIGEGYPSLKGTIFDKGIDAAFASHRWNEAYIFKGDTYALINFAPASTNDYIVNGPKKIFPNWPSLKSILPRSNNGLDLHDHDIEVPGRDHDEL
;
A
#
# COMPACT_ATOMS: atom_id res chain seq x y z
N MET A 1 -24.68 -59.75 -27.73
CA MET A 1 -23.20 -59.89 -27.70
C MET A 1 -22.59 -58.60 -28.23
N GLN A 2 -21.58 -58.11 -27.54
CA GLN A 2 -20.96 -56.77 -27.59
C GLN A 2 -20.54 -56.28 -28.99
N ARG A 3 -20.68 -54.98 -29.24
CA ARG A 3 -19.64 -54.17 -29.90
C ARG A 3 -19.51 -52.82 -29.20
N ARG A 4 -18.34 -52.59 -28.61
CA ARG A 4 -17.86 -51.31 -28.08
C ARG A 4 -17.56 -50.37 -29.25
N SER A 5 -18.01 -49.13 -29.16
CA SER A 5 -17.51 -48.01 -29.97
C SER A 5 -16.74 -47.06 -29.04
N GLU A 6 -15.47 -46.85 -29.37
CA GLU A 6 -14.63 -45.80 -28.81
C GLU A 6 -15.01 -44.48 -29.48
N SER A 7 -15.35 -43.47 -28.70
CA SER A 7 -15.23 -42.07 -29.13
C SER A 7 -14.61 -41.26 -27.99
N GLY A 8 -13.44 -40.71 -28.28
CA GLY A 8 -12.59 -39.99 -27.34
C GLY A 8 -13.25 -38.70 -26.86
N ARG A 9 -13.31 -38.55 -25.53
CA ARG A 9 -13.60 -37.30 -24.85
C ARG A 9 -12.48 -36.29 -25.14
N ARG A 10 -12.82 -35.21 -25.86
CA ARG A 10 -12.13 -33.93 -25.71
C ARG A 10 -12.34 -33.47 -24.26
N GLY A 11 -11.29 -33.57 -23.46
CA GLY A 11 -11.28 -33.08 -22.09
C GLY A 11 -11.40 -31.57 -22.07
N GLU A 12 -12.47 -31.09 -21.44
CA GLU A 12 -12.61 -29.75 -20.93
C GLU A 12 -11.37 -29.40 -20.08
N ARG A 13 -10.59 -28.42 -20.53
CA ARG A 13 -9.61 -27.74 -19.67
C ARG A 13 -10.41 -27.02 -18.58
N SER A 14 -10.21 -27.46 -17.35
CA SER A 14 -10.92 -26.95 -16.18
C SER A 14 -10.72 -25.43 -16.02
N GLU A 15 -11.84 -24.71 -16.01
CA GLU A 15 -11.97 -23.29 -15.64
C GLU A 15 -11.69 -23.02 -14.14
N ALA A 16 -11.07 -23.96 -13.42
CA ALA A 16 -10.93 -23.93 -11.96
C ALA A 16 -9.85 -22.95 -11.44
N SER A 17 -9.04 -22.34 -12.31
CA SER A 17 -7.93 -21.45 -11.88
C SER A 17 -8.29 -19.96 -11.73
N LYS A 18 -9.54 -19.55 -12.00
CA LYS A 18 -9.90 -18.11 -12.12
C LYS A 18 -10.56 -17.45 -10.90
N ARG A 19 -10.69 -18.10 -9.73
CA ARG A 19 -11.61 -17.60 -8.69
C ARG A 19 -11.06 -17.08 -7.35
N ASN A 20 -9.77 -17.08 -7.06
CA ASN A 20 -9.28 -16.64 -5.73
C ASN A 20 -8.07 -15.69 -5.72
N THR A 21 -7.78 -14.97 -6.82
CA THR A 21 -6.70 -13.98 -6.81
C THR A 21 -7.18 -12.66 -6.22
N LEU A 22 -7.07 -12.53 -4.89
CA LEU A 22 -7.04 -11.22 -4.23
C LEU A 22 -5.78 -10.48 -4.70
N ALA A 23 -5.91 -9.67 -5.74
CA ALA A 23 -4.80 -8.84 -6.21
C ALA A 23 -4.60 -7.69 -5.21
N ILE A 24 -3.47 -7.68 -4.49
CA ILE A 24 -2.98 -6.44 -3.88
C ILE A 24 -2.68 -5.48 -5.04
N SER A 25 -3.45 -4.39 -5.15
CA SER A 25 -3.15 -3.33 -6.10
C SER A 25 -1.92 -2.58 -5.61
N CYS A 26 -0.78 -2.73 -6.30
CA CYS A 26 0.43 -1.89 -6.30
C CYS A 26 0.78 -1.10 -5.00
N ILE A 27 0.71 -1.73 -3.84
CA ILE A 27 1.40 -1.21 -2.64
C ILE A 27 2.89 -1.53 -2.77
N SER A 28 3.75 -0.60 -2.37
CA SER A 28 5.19 -0.78 -2.36
C SER A 28 5.59 -1.88 -1.38
N LEU A 29 5.92 -3.08 -1.85
CA LEU A 29 6.44 -4.14 -0.97
C LEU A 29 7.95 -4.02 -0.83
N ARG A 30 8.47 -4.26 0.38
CA ARG A 30 9.90 -4.21 0.69
C ARG A 30 10.36 -5.56 1.18
N PHE A 31 11.49 -6.05 0.66
CA PHE A 31 11.94 -7.40 1.01
C PHE A 31 13.43 -7.59 1.02
N THR A 32 13.91 -8.33 2.01
CA THR A 32 15.33 -8.57 2.26
C THR A 32 15.72 -9.99 1.89
N VAL A 33 16.68 -10.16 0.98
CA VAL A 33 17.21 -11.48 0.57
C VAL A 33 18.57 -11.71 1.20
N VAL A 34 18.69 -12.82 1.94
CA VAL A 34 19.99 -13.35 2.40
C VAL A 34 20.65 -14.13 1.29
N ARG A 35 21.92 -13.84 0.99
CA ARG A 35 22.79 -14.77 0.28
C ARG A 35 24.03 -15.04 1.10
N ARG A 36 24.36 -16.32 1.30
CA ARG A 36 25.72 -16.70 1.72
C ARG A 36 26.70 -16.28 0.61
N CYS A 37 27.63 -15.42 0.97
CA CYS A 37 28.65 -14.85 0.10
C CYS A 37 29.53 -15.95 -0.51
N ILE A 38 29.38 -16.24 -1.81
CA ILE A 38 30.51 -16.70 -2.63
C ILE A 38 30.95 -15.48 -3.45
N THR A 39 32.02 -14.86 -2.99
CA THR A 39 32.92 -13.92 -3.68
C THR A 39 32.46 -13.42 -5.06
N CYS A 40 31.58 -12.40 -5.10
CA CYS A 40 31.37 -11.58 -6.30
C CYS A 40 31.05 -10.12 -5.93
N ARG A 41 31.75 -9.18 -6.59
CA ARG A 41 31.64 -7.71 -6.43
C ARG A 41 30.19 -7.24 -6.66
N GLY A 42 29.76 -6.24 -5.90
CA GLY A 42 28.34 -5.83 -5.70
C GLY A 42 27.45 -5.71 -6.95
N VAL A 43 28.00 -5.35 -8.11
CA VAL A 43 27.25 -5.22 -9.38
C VAL A 43 26.77 -6.57 -9.93
N ARG A 44 27.54 -7.66 -9.76
CA ARG A 44 27.12 -9.02 -10.16
C ARG A 44 26.05 -9.61 -9.23
N ARG A 45 25.82 -9.03 -8.04
CA ARG A 45 24.79 -9.49 -7.09
C ARG A 45 23.39 -9.00 -7.49
N PHE A 46 23.30 -7.77 -7.99
CA PHE A 46 22.06 -7.26 -8.58
C PHE A 46 21.68 -8.08 -9.82
N GLU A 47 22.66 -8.36 -10.71
CA GLU A 47 22.48 -9.28 -11.84
C GLU A 47 22.06 -10.68 -11.38
N ALA A 48 22.75 -11.30 -10.42
CA ALA A 48 22.42 -12.67 -10.00
C ALA A 48 21.08 -12.79 -9.26
N ALA A 49 20.54 -11.70 -8.70
CA ALA A 49 19.24 -11.68 -8.04
C ALA A 49 18.11 -11.26 -8.99
N ALA A 50 18.34 -10.25 -9.84
CA ALA A 50 17.45 -9.90 -10.94
C ALA A 50 17.38 -11.04 -11.97
N LEU A 51 18.46 -11.78 -12.26
CA LEU A 51 18.44 -13.00 -13.09
C LEU A 51 17.72 -14.16 -12.39
N TRP A 52 17.84 -14.30 -11.07
CA TRP A 52 17.08 -15.32 -10.32
C TRP A 52 15.58 -15.01 -10.31
N MET A 53 15.24 -13.71 -10.33
CA MET A 53 13.86 -13.22 -10.36
C MET A 53 13.27 -13.04 -11.79
N SER A 54 14.08 -12.84 -12.85
CA SER A 54 13.64 -12.78 -14.28
C SER A 54 13.57 -14.10 -14.98
N LYS A 55 14.34 -15.11 -14.56
CA LYS A 55 14.40 -16.38 -15.29
C LYS A 55 13.11 -17.20 -15.25
N GLY A 56 12.03 -16.68 -14.67
CA GLY A 56 10.68 -17.24 -14.80
C GLY A 56 9.85 -16.69 -15.97
N ALA A 57 10.30 -15.66 -16.70
CA ALA A 57 9.43 -14.94 -17.65
C ALA A 57 9.79 -15.10 -19.13
N ASN A 58 11.00 -15.52 -19.51
CA ASN A 58 11.37 -15.66 -20.92
C ASN A 58 12.26 -16.89 -21.12
N ASN A 59 11.76 -17.78 -21.99
CA ASN A 59 12.28 -19.08 -22.39
C ASN A 59 11.85 -20.19 -21.42
N GLY A 60 11.14 -21.18 -21.97
CA GLY A 60 10.60 -22.37 -21.28
C GLY A 60 11.66 -23.33 -20.71
N GLU A 61 12.77 -22.79 -20.23
CA GLU A 61 13.86 -23.49 -19.55
C GLU A 61 14.37 -22.57 -18.42
N GLY A 62 13.73 -22.63 -17.24
CA GLY A 62 14.02 -21.66 -16.19
C GLY A 62 13.32 -21.92 -14.87
N TRP A 63 13.71 -23.00 -14.18
CA TRP A 63 13.49 -23.12 -12.74
C TRP A 63 14.72 -23.76 -12.11
N MET A 64 14.92 -23.53 -10.80
CA MET A 64 15.31 -24.64 -9.95
C MET A 64 14.25 -25.72 -10.21
N GLY A 65 14.54 -26.65 -11.13
CA GLY A 65 13.54 -27.50 -11.77
C GLY A 65 12.57 -28.05 -10.72
N ARG A 66 11.27 -28.09 -11.04
CA ARG A 66 10.27 -28.86 -10.29
C ARG A 66 10.99 -30.12 -9.84
N GLN A 67 11.18 -30.27 -8.52
CA GLN A 67 11.91 -31.43 -8.04
C GLN A 67 11.20 -32.65 -8.63
N GLU A 68 11.92 -33.42 -9.46
CA GLU A 68 11.31 -34.49 -10.23
C GLU A 68 10.53 -35.37 -9.23
N ASN A 69 9.23 -35.58 -9.51
CA ASN A 69 8.25 -36.30 -8.69
C ASN A 69 7.40 -35.51 -7.65
N VAL A 70 7.41 -34.17 -7.61
CA VAL A 70 6.42 -33.42 -6.79
C VAL A 70 5.10 -33.28 -7.55
N SER A 71 3.98 -33.76 -7.01
CA SER A 71 2.65 -33.61 -7.64
C SER A 71 2.20 -32.14 -7.73
N ASP A 72 1.32 -31.82 -8.67
CA ASP A 72 0.78 -30.46 -8.81
C ASP A 72 0.00 -30.02 -7.56
N GLU A 73 -0.63 -30.98 -6.87
CA GLU A 73 -1.34 -30.78 -5.60
C GLU A 73 -0.43 -30.29 -4.47
N VAL A 74 0.87 -30.58 -4.52
CA VAL A 74 1.88 -30.09 -3.57
C VAL A 74 2.55 -28.83 -4.13
N TYR A 75 2.92 -28.86 -5.42
CA TYR A 75 3.65 -27.78 -6.06
C TYR A 75 2.90 -26.44 -6.06
N CYS A 76 1.58 -26.47 -6.22
CA CYS A 76 0.70 -25.30 -6.21
C CYS A 76 -0.02 -25.08 -4.87
N ASN A 77 0.38 -25.79 -3.80
CA ASN A 77 -0.28 -25.69 -2.50
C ASN A 77 0.22 -24.49 -1.70
N LEU A 78 -0.53 -23.39 -1.74
CA LEU A 78 -0.20 -22.18 -0.98
C LEU A 78 -0.22 -22.43 0.52
N GLU A 79 -1.20 -23.18 1.04
CA GLU A 79 -1.35 -23.43 2.47
C GLU A 79 -0.16 -24.22 3.03
N GLN A 80 0.26 -25.27 2.32
CA GLN A 80 1.46 -26.02 2.68
C GLN A 80 2.72 -25.16 2.57
N TYR A 81 2.84 -24.34 1.53
CA TYR A 81 3.99 -23.46 1.33
C TYR A 81 4.18 -22.49 2.51
N VAL A 82 3.12 -21.84 2.98
CA VAL A 82 3.22 -20.81 4.01
C VAL A 82 3.22 -21.38 5.44
N ASN A 83 2.51 -22.49 5.68
CA ASN A 83 2.44 -23.08 7.01
C ASN A 83 3.57 -24.08 7.31
N ALA A 84 4.17 -24.69 6.28
CA ALA A 84 5.25 -25.68 6.43
C ALA A 84 6.59 -25.24 5.80
N GLY A 85 6.62 -24.12 5.06
CA GLY A 85 7.84 -23.60 4.44
C GLY A 85 8.74 -22.79 5.37
N GLY A 86 8.27 -22.39 6.56
CA GLY A 86 9.01 -21.49 7.45
C GLY A 86 8.73 -20.02 7.15
N ARG A 87 9.67 -19.12 7.42
CA ARG A 87 9.44 -17.66 7.40
C ARG A 87 9.48 -17.04 5.98
N PRO A 88 8.77 -15.93 5.71
CA PRO A 88 8.87 -15.24 4.43
C PRO A 88 10.31 -14.85 4.14
N LEU A 89 10.72 -14.97 2.87
CA LEU A 89 12.08 -14.67 2.41
C LEU A 89 13.18 -15.61 2.96
N ASP A 90 12.80 -16.70 3.62
CA ASP A 90 13.75 -17.72 4.07
C ASP A 90 14.35 -18.46 2.86
N SER A 91 15.65 -18.26 2.65
CA SER A 91 16.42 -18.92 1.59
C SER A 91 16.51 -20.45 1.71
N THR A 92 16.10 -21.02 2.86
CA THR A 92 16.08 -22.45 3.11
C THR A 92 14.74 -23.12 2.76
N ARG A 93 13.73 -22.33 2.34
CA ARG A 93 12.43 -22.84 1.87
C ARG A 93 12.62 -23.91 0.79
N PRO A 94 11.97 -25.09 0.90
CA PRO A 94 12.11 -26.14 -0.10
C PRO A 94 11.66 -25.67 -1.48
N ALA A 95 12.46 -25.94 -2.52
CA ALA A 95 12.13 -25.67 -3.93
C ALA A 95 11.00 -26.55 -4.51
N ARG A 96 10.13 -27.08 -3.64
CA ARG A 96 9.02 -27.97 -3.97
C ARG A 96 7.72 -27.23 -4.29
N HIS A 97 7.73 -25.90 -4.26
CA HIS A 97 6.55 -25.06 -4.47
C HIS A 97 6.81 -24.03 -5.56
N CYS A 98 5.75 -23.57 -6.23
CA CYS A 98 5.82 -22.54 -7.26
C CYS A 98 5.91 -21.11 -6.71
N PHE A 99 5.92 -20.93 -5.39
CA PHE A 99 5.80 -19.63 -4.75
C PHE A 99 7.13 -19.05 -4.25
N VAL A 100 7.24 -17.73 -4.34
CA VAL A 100 8.17 -16.90 -3.56
C VAL A 100 7.35 -15.88 -2.80
N SER A 101 7.70 -15.60 -1.54
CA SER A 101 6.97 -14.63 -0.75
C SER A 101 7.85 -13.55 -0.13
N THR A 102 7.18 -12.46 0.20
CA THR A 102 7.67 -11.28 0.92
C THR A 102 6.63 -10.89 1.98
N THR A 103 6.69 -9.70 2.54
CA THR A 103 5.81 -9.17 3.57
C THR A 103 5.47 -7.70 3.28
N LEU A 104 4.31 -7.25 3.77
CA LEU A 104 3.95 -5.83 3.80
C LEU A 104 4.72 -5.06 4.89
N ASP A 105 5.31 -5.75 5.88
CA ASP A 105 6.10 -5.13 6.95
C ASP A 105 7.48 -4.70 6.43
N SER A 106 7.66 -3.39 6.27
CA SER A 106 8.92 -2.75 5.87
C SER A 106 10.07 -2.99 6.86
N GLY A 107 9.71 -3.25 8.12
CA GLY A 107 10.59 -3.60 9.22
C GLY A 107 11.15 -5.01 9.13
N TRP A 108 10.54 -5.91 8.34
CA TRP A 108 10.92 -7.31 8.32
C TRP A 108 12.32 -7.56 7.75
N TYR A 109 13.06 -8.42 8.44
CA TYR A 109 14.29 -9.01 7.95
C TYR A 109 14.49 -10.42 8.51
N PRO A 110 15.17 -11.30 7.77
CA PRO A 110 15.47 -12.65 8.24
C PRO A 110 16.42 -12.61 9.45
N PRO A 111 16.21 -13.47 10.47
CA PRO A 111 17.09 -13.52 11.62
C PRO A 111 18.49 -14.02 11.22
N VAL A 112 19.51 -13.55 11.93
CA VAL A 112 20.89 -14.04 11.80
C VAL A 112 21.31 -14.66 13.13
N ARG A 113 21.80 -15.90 13.07
CA ARG A 113 22.28 -16.60 14.26
C ARG A 113 23.68 -16.11 14.66
N PRO A 114 24.05 -16.12 15.96
CA PRO A 114 25.37 -15.73 16.41
C PRO A 114 26.51 -16.45 15.66
N GLU A 115 26.36 -17.75 15.38
CA GLU A 115 27.36 -18.54 14.64
C GLU A 115 27.57 -18.10 13.17
N GLN A 116 26.63 -17.36 12.58
CA GLN A 116 26.73 -16.89 11.20
C GLN A 116 27.54 -15.58 11.08
N GLY A 117 27.83 -14.91 12.20
CA GLY A 117 28.48 -13.61 12.20
C GLY A 117 27.65 -12.54 11.50
N ALA A 118 28.31 -11.57 10.86
CA ALA A 118 27.63 -10.53 10.10
C ALA A 118 27.35 -10.97 8.65
N VAL A 119 26.08 -10.91 8.25
CA VAL A 119 25.62 -11.32 6.92
C VAL A 119 25.20 -10.09 6.11
N VAL A 120 25.73 -9.95 4.90
CA VAL A 120 25.31 -8.88 3.98
C VAL A 120 24.13 -9.36 3.15
N VAL A 121 23.04 -8.61 3.21
CA VAL A 121 21.77 -8.88 2.54
C VAL A 121 21.43 -7.75 1.58
N THR A 122 20.58 -8.05 0.59
CA THR A 122 20.06 -7.02 -0.32
C THR A 122 18.57 -6.86 -0.09
N ARG A 123 18.15 -5.64 0.21
CA ARG A 123 16.74 -5.27 0.26
C ARG A 123 16.30 -4.74 -1.09
N TYR A 124 15.19 -5.25 -1.60
CA TYR A 124 14.52 -4.81 -2.81
C TYR A 124 13.23 -4.07 -2.47
N GLU A 125 12.88 -3.13 -3.32
CA GLU A 125 11.58 -2.46 -3.32
C GLU A 125 10.88 -2.78 -4.63
N ILE A 126 9.67 -3.30 -4.53
CA ILE A 126 8.91 -3.82 -5.68
C ILE A 126 7.52 -3.22 -5.79
N TYR A 127 7.06 -3.14 -7.04
CA TYR A 127 5.71 -2.76 -7.43
C TYR A 127 5.19 -3.85 -8.36
N ALA A 128 4.94 -5.03 -7.79
CA ALA A 128 4.58 -6.23 -8.53
C ALA A 128 3.06 -6.48 -8.44
N PRO A 129 2.35 -6.60 -9.58
CA PRO A 129 0.96 -7.00 -9.58
C PRO A 129 0.81 -8.49 -9.25
N GLY A 130 -0.38 -8.88 -8.76
CA GLY A 130 -0.75 -10.30 -8.61
C GLY A 130 -0.19 -11.01 -7.37
N GLY A 131 0.36 -10.26 -6.41
CA GLY A 131 0.71 -10.81 -5.11
C GLY A 131 -0.53 -11.28 -4.35
N ILE A 132 -0.46 -12.48 -3.77
CA ILE A 132 -1.51 -13.10 -2.95
C ILE A 132 -1.23 -12.72 -1.50
N TRP A 133 -2.12 -11.95 -0.88
CA TRP A 133 -2.04 -11.71 0.55
C TRP A 133 -2.47 -12.96 1.31
N VAL A 134 -1.52 -13.60 1.99
CA VAL A 134 -1.71 -14.94 2.55
C VAL A 134 -2.73 -14.94 3.68
N ALA A 135 -2.61 -13.99 4.62
CA ALA A 135 -3.51 -13.88 5.77
C ALA A 135 -4.98 -13.70 5.32
N GLU A 136 -5.21 -12.87 4.32
CA GLU A 136 -6.55 -12.63 3.76
C GLU A 136 -7.09 -13.83 2.98
N THR A 137 -6.21 -14.54 2.25
CA THR A 137 -6.61 -15.66 1.39
C THR A 137 -6.92 -16.93 2.18
N LEU A 138 -6.10 -17.23 3.19
CA LEU A 138 -6.22 -18.45 3.98
C LEU A 138 -7.04 -18.24 5.26
N GLY A 139 -7.18 -17.01 5.75
CA GLY A 139 -7.89 -16.70 6.98
C GLY A 139 -7.32 -17.49 8.17
N GLY A 140 -8.19 -18.11 8.96
CA GLY A 140 -7.80 -18.92 10.12
C GLY A 140 -6.94 -20.16 9.80
N ARG A 141 -6.74 -20.50 8.51
CA ARG A 141 -5.80 -21.55 8.11
C ARG A 141 -4.35 -21.06 8.06
N TYR A 142 -4.11 -19.75 8.01
CA TYR A 142 -2.76 -19.22 8.09
C TYR A 142 -2.32 -19.07 9.54
N ARG A 143 -1.22 -19.74 9.90
CA ARG A 143 -0.75 -19.81 11.29
C ARG A 143 0.10 -18.61 11.72
N PHE A 144 0.49 -17.75 10.78
CA PHE A 144 1.43 -16.66 11.04
C PHE A 144 0.92 -15.30 10.55
N PRO A 145 -0.32 -14.89 10.90
CA PRO A 145 -0.91 -13.66 10.37
C PRO A 145 -0.06 -12.41 10.62
N ALA A 146 0.71 -12.37 11.72
CA ALA A 146 1.62 -11.28 12.06
C ALA A 146 2.81 -11.11 11.09
N GLN A 147 3.07 -12.07 10.19
CA GLN A 147 4.12 -11.95 9.19
C GLN A 147 3.67 -11.14 7.96
N ASP A 148 2.38 -10.85 7.81
CA ASP A 148 1.79 -10.13 6.67
C ASP A 148 2.33 -10.60 5.30
N GLU A 149 2.44 -11.92 5.16
CA GLU A 149 3.10 -12.54 4.00
C GLU A 149 2.33 -12.31 2.70
N VAL A 150 3.06 -11.93 1.65
CA VAL A 150 2.56 -11.79 0.28
C VAL A 150 3.29 -12.78 -0.61
N ALA A 151 2.57 -13.72 -1.21
CA ALA A 151 3.12 -14.78 -2.06
C ALA A 151 2.91 -14.47 -3.56
N PHE A 152 3.92 -14.73 -4.38
CA PHE A 152 3.92 -14.59 -5.83
C PHE A 152 4.15 -15.96 -6.47
N VAL A 153 3.29 -16.30 -7.43
CA VAL A 153 3.44 -17.50 -8.25
C VAL A 153 4.55 -17.26 -9.26
N TYR A 154 5.47 -18.21 -9.41
CA TYR A 154 6.51 -18.22 -10.43
C TYR A 154 7.53 -17.08 -10.39
N GLY A 155 7.61 -16.31 -9.31
CA GLY A 155 8.63 -15.27 -9.17
C GLY A 155 8.09 -13.84 -9.21
N ILE A 156 9.01 -12.88 -9.10
CA ILE A 156 8.74 -11.46 -9.31
C ILE A 156 9.57 -11.02 -10.51
N ALA A 157 8.91 -10.65 -11.61
CA ALA A 157 9.64 -10.25 -12.81
C ALA A 157 10.45 -8.94 -12.55
N PRO A 158 11.71 -8.82 -13.02
CA PRO A 158 12.57 -7.69 -12.66
C PRO A 158 12.10 -6.32 -13.12
N GLN A 159 11.22 -6.24 -14.11
CA GLN A 159 10.58 -4.98 -14.46
C GLN A 159 9.74 -4.41 -13.31
N TYR A 160 9.34 -5.23 -12.34
CA TYR A 160 8.61 -4.78 -11.14
C TYR A 160 9.54 -4.42 -9.97
N ILE A 161 10.85 -4.63 -10.10
CA ILE A 161 11.83 -4.26 -9.08
C ILE A 161 12.32 -2.84 -9.38
N ARG A 162 12.00 -1.89 -8.48
CA ARG A 162 12.41 -0.50 -8.64
C ARG A 162 13.85 -0.30 -8.20
N SER A 163 14.16 -0.73 -6.98
CA SER A 163 15.41 -0.38 -6.34
C SER A 163 15.96 -1.51 -5.47
N ALA A 164 17.26 -1.44 -5.20
CA ALA A 164 17.95 -2.32 -4.27
C ALA A 164 18.94 -1.57 -3.38
N GLN A 165 19.07 -2.02 -2.13
CA GLN A 165 19.96 -1.44 -1.13
C GLN A 165 20.64 -2.55 -0.32
N LEU A 166 21.89 -2.32 0.09
CA LEU A 166 22.67 -3.29 0.85
C LEU A 166 22.58 -3.02 2.35
N PHE A 167 22.25 -4.05 3.10
CA PHE A 167 22.24 -4.04 4.57
C PHE A 167 23.17 -5.11 5.11
N ARG A 168 23.72 -4.87 6.30
CA ARG A 168 24.39 -5.86 7.12
C ARG A 168 23.45 -6.22 8.25
N LEU A 169 23.23 -7.51 8.41
CA LEU A 169 22.51 -8.09 9.53
C LEU A 169 23.52 -8.74 10.47
N GLN A 170 23.36 -8.52 11.77
CA GLN A 170 24.24 -9.10 12.78
C GLN A 170 23.42 -9.52 14.00
N ALA A 171 23.75 -10.67 14.58
CA ALA A 171 23.17 -11.10 15.84
C ALA A 171 23.53 -10.10 16.97
N SER A 172 22.54 -9.72 17.76
CA SER A 172 22.64 -8.79 18.89
C SER A 172 21.79 -9.33 20.04
N GLY A 173 22.36 -10.24 20.83
CA GLY A 173 21.62 -10.98 21.85
C GLY A 173 20.59 -11.91 21.21
N ARG A 174 19.31 -11.77 21.59
CA ARG A 174 18.19 -12.47 20.97
C ARG A 174 17.76 -11.87 19.63
N HIS A 175 18.15 -10.63 19.35
CA HIS A 175 17.66 -9.88 18.19
C HIS A 175 18.67 -9.88 17.05
N THR A 176 18.19 -9.56 15.85
CA THR A 176 19.06 -9.24 14.72
C THR A 176 19.07 -7.73 14.53
N ARG A 177 20.27 -7.13 14.56
CA ARG A 177 20.49 -5.71 14.26
C ARG A 177 20.70 -5.55 12.76
N ARG A 178 20.04 -4.56 12.17
CA ARG A 178 20.16 -4.20 10.75
C ARG A 178 20.85 -2.84 10.60
N GLU A 179 21.88 -2.78 9.77
CA GLU A 179 22.56 -1.52 9.45
C GLU A 179 22.81 -1.38 7.94
N ARG A 180 22.78 -0.15 7.42
CA ARG A 180 23.17 0.11 6.02
C ARG A 180 24.64 -0.21 5.82
N VAL A 181 24.98 -0.91 4.74
CA VAL A 181 26.39 -1.11 4.34
C VAL A 181 26.98 0.19 3.79
N ASN A 182 26.17 0.94 3.05
CA ASN A 182 26.50 2.24 2.47
C ASN A 182 25.20 3.03 2.24
N ASN A 183 25.33 4.30 1.87
CA ASN A 183 24.20 5.17 1.56
C ASN A 183 23.82 5.12 0.06
N ILE A 184 24.05 3.99 -0.63
CA ILE A 184 23.78 3.84 -2.06
C ILE A 184 22.44 3.13 -2.27
N LEU A 185 21.58 3.74 -3.10
CA LEU A 185 20.37 3.15 -3.62
C LEU A 185 20.57 2.80 -5.11
N HIS A 186 20.59 1.51 -5.44
CA HIS A 186 20.69 1.06 -6.82
C HIS A 186 19.31 1.13 -7.47
N ILE A 187 19.16 1.93 -8.52
CA ILE A 187 17.93 2.09 -9.29
C ILE A 187 17.97 1.16 -10.51
N ASN A 188 16.92 0.39 -10.72
CA ASN A 188 16.77 -0.44 -11.90
C ASN A 188 16.30 0.40 -13.10
N GLY A 189 17.18 0.59 -14.08
CA GLY A 189 16.84 1.27 -15.34
C GLY A 189 15.82 0.50 -16.20
N GLY A 190 15.58 -0.78 -15.91
CA GLY A 190 14.53 -1.58 -16.53
C GLY A 190 13.23 -1.67 -15.76
N PHE A 191 13.05 -0.87 -14.72
CA PHE A 191 11.79 -0.79 -14.00
C PHE A 191 10.68 -0.29 -14.94
N ASN A 192 9.66 -1.13 -15.13
CA ASN A 192 8.51 -0.84 -15.97
C ASN A 192 7.28 -1.59 -15.44
N PRO A 193 6.52 -0.98 -14.52
CA PRO A 193 5.28 -1.56 -14.01
C PRO A 193 4.09 -1.44 -14.99
N GLU A 194 4.22 -0.70 -16.10
CA GLU A 194 3.11 -0.38 -17.02
C GLU A 194 2.61 -1.57 -17.84
N LEU A 195 3.45 -2.59 -18.06
CA LEU A 195 3.13 -3.74 -18.93
C LEU A 195 1.90 -4.55 -18.47
N PHE A 196 1.39 -4.31 -17.26
CA PHE A 196 0.19 -4.96 -16.74
C PHE A 196 -1.09 -4.09 -16.83
N TYR A 197 -0.95 -2.76 -16.94
CA TYR A 197 -2.07 -1.82 -16.81
C TYR A 197 -2.49 -1.29 -18.17
N ALA A 198 -3.30 -2.07 -18.90
CA ALA A 198 -3.88 -1.65 -20.17
C ALA A 198 -4.97 -0.55 -20.03
N ASP A 199 -5.39 -0.24 -18.79
CA ASP A 199 -6.55 0.62 -18.51
C ASP A 199 -6.15 1.87 -17.68
N ALA A 200 -5.59 2.86 -18.39
CA ALA A 200 -5.60 4.31 -18.17
C ALA A 200 -5.33 4.99 -16.80
N ARG A 201 -5.00 4.31 -15.70
CA ARG A 201 -4.41 4.96 -14.51
C ARG A 201 -3.16 4.23 -14.05
N MET A 202 -1.99 4.78 -14.39
CA MET A 202 -0.70 4.30 -13.90
C MET A 202 -0.71 4.25 -12.37
N PRO A 203 -0.16 3.20 -11.73
CA PRO A 203 -0.05 3.16 -10.28
C PRO A 203 0.86 4.29 -9.81
N GLN A 204 0.31 5.21 -9.01
CA GLN A 204 1.12 6.21 -8.32
C GLN A 204 1.98 5.49 -7.28
N ILE A 205 3.29 5.64 -7.43
CA ILE A 205 4.26 5.05 -6.53
C ILE A 205 4.30 5.90 -5.27
N GLN A 206 3.70 5.38 -4.21
CA GLN A 206 3.69 6.02 -2.90
C GLN A 206 5.01 5.79 -2.18
N ARG A 207 5.59 6.89 -1.68
CA ARG A 207 6.77 6.96 -0.81
C ARG A 207 7.93 6.06 -1.25
N PRO A 208 8.40 6.20 -2.50
CA PRO A 208 9.57 5.47 -2.96
C PRO A 208 10.79 5.83 -2.12
N ILE A 209 11.59 4.83 -1.75
CA ILE A 209 12.80 5.07 -0.95
C ILE A 209 13.70 6.10 -1.64
N LYS A 210 14.08 7.11 -0.87
CA LYS A 210 15.01 8.18 -1.26
C LYS A 210 15.82 8.71 -0.08
N LEU A 211 15.21 8.75 1.11
CA LEU A 211 15.80 9.37 2.29
C LEU A 211 16.33 8.33 3.26
N TYR A 212 17.31 8.74 4.06
CA TYR A 212 17.75 8.03 5.26
C TYR A 212 17.93 9.01 6.43
N LYS A 213 17.74 8.51 7.66
CA LYS A 213 18.09 9.26 8.87
C LYS A 213 19.56 9.05 9.18
N ASN A 214 20.35 10.11 9.16
CA ASN A 214 21.78 10.04 9.47
C ASN A 214 21.96 9.70 10.97
N PRO A 215 22.66 8.61 11.30
CA PRO A 215 22.77 8.17 12.69
C PRO A 215 23.53 9.15 13.59
N ASN A 216 24.43 9.96 13.01
CA ASN A 216 25.26 10.92 13.73
C ASN A 216 24.55 12.27 13.90
N THR A 217 23.98 12.81 12.82
CA THR A 217 23.36 14.15 12.84
C THR A 217 21.87 14.12 13.21
N LYS A 218 21.24 12.94 13.17
CA LYS A 218 19.79 12.72 13.28
C LYS A 218 18.95 13.44 12.21
N LYS A 219 19.58 14.06 11.21
CA LYS A 219 18.90 14.74 10.11
C LYS A 219 18.51 13.73 9.01
N MET A 220 17.46 14.08 8.26
CA MET A 220 17.09 13.36 7.04
C MET A 220 17.99 13.81 5.89
N GLU A 221 18.56 12.85 5.17
CA GLU A 221 19.50 13.06 4.07
C GLU A 221 19.14 12.18 2.88
N ASP A 222 19.51 12.59 1.66
CA ASP A 222 19.28 11.83 0.44
C ASP A 222 20.26 10.65 0.32
N LEU A 223 19.74 9.49 -0.09
CA LEU A 223 20.55 8.38 -0.55
C LEU A 223 21.21 8.71 -1.89
N ILE A 224 22.44 8.23 -2.08
CA ILE A 224 23.19 8.34 -3.34
C ILE A 224 22.57 7.36 -4.34
N THR A 225 21.97 7.86 -5.41
CA THR A 225 21.36 7.01 -6.44
C THR A 225 22.38 6.56 -7.48
N GLN A 226 22.35 5.27 -7.81
CA GLN A 226 23.15 4.70 -8.90
C GLN A 226 22.27 3.86 -9.82
N THR A 227 22.16 4.25 -11.08
CA THR A 227 21.31 3.54 -12.04
C THR A 227 22.03 2.35 -12.66
N TRP A 228 21.38 1.19 -12.66
CA TRP A 228 21.84 0.00 -13.35
C TRP A 228 20.97 -0.26 -14.57
N ASN A 229 21.60 -0.38 -15.75
CA ASN A 229 20.93 -0.73 -17.00
C ASN A 229 21.22 -2.19 -17.37
N PRO A 230 20.17 -3.03 -17.62
CA PRO A 230 20.33 -4.42 -18.04
C PRO A 230 21.19 -4.59 -19.30
N PRO A 231 21.93 -5.71 -19.46
CA PRO A 231 22.78 -5.93 -20.63
C PRO A 231 22.07 -5.85 -21.99
N HIS A 232 20.82 -6.31 -22.09
CA HIS A 232 20.02 -6.21 -23.32
C HIS A 232 19.66 -4.76 -23.67
N MET A 233 19.56 -3.87 -22.68
CA MET A 233 19.42 -2.42 -22.85
C MET A 233 20.73 -1.72 -23.22
N ARG A 234 21.89 -2.30 -22.89
CA ARG A 234 23.19 -1.74 -23.28
C ARG A 234 23.53 -1.97 -24.76
N ARG A 235 22.94 -3.00 -25.39
CA ARG A 235 23.26 -3.43 -26.77
C ARG A 235 22.34 -2.88 -27.85
N LYS A 236 21.16 -2.36 -27.51
CA LYS A 236 20.19 -1.86 -28.49
C LYS A 236 19.97 -0.36 -28.30
N ARG A 237 20.51 0.44 -29.24
CA ARG A 237 19.85 1.69 -29.67
C ARG A 237 18.59 1.29 -30.45
N GLU A 238 17.64 0.61 -29.83
CA GLU A 238 16.31 0.41 -30.41
C GLU A 238 15.44 1.57 -29.96
N THR A 239 15.03 2.36 -30.95
CA THR A 239 14.29 3.62 -30.88
C THR A 239 12.86 3.50 -30.30
N ASN A 240 12.48 2.36 -29.72
CA ASN A 240 11.11 2.08 -29.26
C ASN A 240 11.00 1.53 -27.82
N ILE A 241 12.07 1.49 -27.02
CA ILE A 241 11.89 1.26 -25.58
C ILE A 241 11.33 2.56 -24.99
N ARG A 242 10.02 2.59 -24.70
CA ARG A 242 9.40 3.67 -23.94
C ARG A 242 10.05 3.69 -22.55
N TYR A 243 10.93 4.66 -22.33
CA TYR A 243 11.41 4.99 -21.00
C TYR A 243 10.22 5.47 -20.19
N VAL A 244 9.84 4.72 -19.16
CA VAL A 244 8.82 5.16 -18.22
C VAL A 244 9.34 6.42 -17.54
N ASN A 245 8.58 7.52 -17.65
CA ASN A 245 8.93 8.74 -16.94
C ASN A 245 8.63 8.51 -15.45
N TYR A 246 9.61 7.99 -14.72
CA TYR A 246 9.50 7.71 -13.29
C TYR A 246 9.02 8.94 -12.48
N LYS A 247 9.36 10.16 -12.91
CA LYS A 247 8.89 11.40 -12.28
C LYS A 247 7.36 11.54 -12.36
N ALA A 248 6.75 11.10 -13.45
CA ALA A 248 5.29 11.11 -13.63
C ALA A 248 4.55 10.07 -12.76
N LEU A 249 5.25 9.05 -12.25
CA LEU A 249 4.69 8.05 -11.33
C LEU A 249 4.68 8.47 -9.87
N VAL A 250 5.34 9.57 -9.51
CA VAL A 250 5.63 9.96 -8.11
C VAL A 250 5.01 11.31 -7.75
N ASP A 251 4.70 12.14 -8.74
CA ASP A 251 4.09 13.46 -8.56
C ASP A 251 2.62 13.42 -9.00
N ASP A 252 1.73 13.26 -8.01
CA ASP A 252 0.27 13.20 -8.19
C ASP A 252 -0.38 14.60 -8.16
N GLY A 253 0.37 15.65 -7.81
CA GLY A 253 -0.17 17.00 -7.58
C GLY A 253 -1.15 17.09 -6.40
N ILE A 254 -1.28 16.02 -5.60
CA ILE A 254 -2.21 15.95 -4.47
C ILE A 254 -1.54 16.58 -3.25
N LEU A 255 -2.18 17.63 -2.71
CA LEU A 255 -1.71 18.28 -1.50
C LEU A 255 -2.18 17.59 -0.23
N ILE A 256 -3.42 17.08 -0.23
CA ILE A 256 -4.05 16.40 0.90
C ILE A 256 -4.58 15.06 0.39
N ASN A 257 -4.09 13.97 0.97
CA ASN A 257 -4.45 12.61 0.57
C ASN A 257 -5.71 12.10 1.26
N ALA A 258 -5.93 12.47 2.52
CA ALA A 258 -7.14 12.10 3.24
C ALA A 258 -7.42 13.10 4.35
N ALA A 259 -8.66 13.12 4.84
CA ALA A 259 -9.00 13.84 6.04
C ALA A 259 -10.15 13.13 6.79
N PHE A 260 -10.21 13.31 8.11
CA PHE A 260 -11.42 12.97 8.86
C PHE A 260 -11.63 13.91 10.04
N ARG A 261 -12.90 14.13 10.38
CA ARG A 261 -13.34 14.94 11.52
C ARG A 261 -13.03 14.21 12.83
N SER A 262 -12.32 14.89 13.74
CA SER A 262 -12.11 14.42 15.11
C SER A 262 -13.42 14.45 15.90
N SER A 263 -13.51 13.69 16.97
CA SER A 263 -14.58 13.80 17.98
C SER A 263 -14.43 15.09 18.80
N ARG A 264 -13.23 15.67 18.81
CA ARG A 264 -12.94 16.97 19.44
C ARG A 264 -13.39 18.10 18.53
N ASN A 265 -14.11 19.05 19.14
CA ASN A 265 -14.77 20.12 18.41
C ASN A 265 -13.80 20.93 17.54
N ASN A 266 -14.19 21.14 16.28
CA ASN A 266 -13.44 21.87 15.26
C ASN A 266 -12.04 21.33 14.96
N GLU A 267 -11.72 20.08 15.34
CA GLU A 267 -10.46 19.44 14.98
C GLU A 267 -10.63 18.48 13.79
N VAL A 268 -9.64 18.47 12.90
CA VAL A 268 -9.58 17.59 11.73
C VAL A 268 -8.18 16.99 11.60
N TYR A 269 -8.10 15.70 11.36
CA TYR A 269 -6.86 15.03 10.95
C TYR A 269 -6.73 15.16 9.45
N VAL A 270 -5.60 15.71 8.99
CA VAL A 270 -5.27 15.88 7.57
C VAL A 270 -4.05 15.03 7.28
N PHE A 271 -4.16 14.12 6.31
CA PHE A 271 -3.10 13.19 5.92
C PHE A 271 -2.44 13.64 4.61
N MET A 272 -1.12 13.60 4.60
CA MET A 272 -0.28 14.11 3.52
C MET A 272 0.89 13.15 3.37
N LYS A 273 0.79 12.26 2.39
CA LYS A 273 1.67 11.10 2.24
C LYS A 273 1.62 10.22 3.51
N ASN A 274 2.74 9.87 4.14
CA ASN A 274 2.76 9.06 5.37
C ASN A 274 2.81 9.91 6.67
N GLU A 275 2.48 11.19 6.56
CA GLU A 275 2.42 12.12 7.68
C GLU A 275 1.01 12.64 7.86
N TYR A 276 0.73 13.16 9.04
CA TYR A 276 -0.52 13.85 9.32
C TYR A 276 -0.27 15.12 10.12
N ALA A 277 -1.24 16.03 10.06
CA ALA A 277 -1.36 17.16 10.97
C ALA A 277 -2.77 17.16 11.56
N LEU A 278 -2.86 17.53 12.83
CA LEU A 278 -4.12 17.82 13.50
C LEU A 278 -4.35 19.33 13.43
N ILE A 279 -5.45 19.75 12.81
CA ILE A 279 -5.76 21.15 12.56
C ILE A 279 -7.04 21.51 13.31
N ASN A 280 -7.02 22.62 14.03
CA ASN A 280 -8.26 23.30 14.39
C ASN A 280 -8.66 24.15 13.19
N TYR A 281 -9.71 23.75 12.47
CA TYR A 281 -10.03 24.34 11.16
C TYR A 281 -10.96 25.56 11.23
N ALA A 282 -11.31 26.01 12.44
CA ALA A 282 -12.04 27.27 12.69
C ALA A 282 -13.18 27.56 11.68
N PRO A 283 -14.23 26.72 11.59
CA PRO A 283 -15.23 26.82 10.54
C PRO A 283 -15.83 28.23 10.42
N GLY A 284 -15.94 28.73 9.19
CA GLY A 284 -16.44 30.07 8.90
C GLY A 284 -15.44 31.22 9.13
N SER A 285 -14.18 30.90 9.42
CA SER A 285 -13.08 31.85 9.61
C SER A 285 -11.80 31.31 8.95
N THR A 286 -10.76 32.14 8.84
CA THR A 286 -9.39 31.76 8.43
C THR A 286 -8.42 31.76 9.62
N ALA A 287 -8.95 31.58 10.83
CA ALA A 287 -8.19 31.50 12.07
C ALA A 287 -7.78 30.05 12.41
N ASP A 288 -7.70 29.20 11.38
CA ASP A 288 -7.24 27.82 11.54
C ASP A 288 -5.81 27.78 12.06
N ARG A 289 -5.50 26.75 12.82
CA ARG A 289 -4.17 26.57 13.42
C ARG A 289 -3.81 25.10 13.51
N VAL A 290 -2.51 24.84 13.39
CA VAL A 290 -1.94 23.53 13.67
C VAL A 290 -2.04 23.27 15.17
N VAL A 291 -2.74 22.22 15.57
CA VAL A 291 -2.83 21.74 16.95
C VAL A 291 -1.68 20.78 17.23
N ASN A 292 -1.38 19.89 16.28
CA ASN A 292 -0.26 18.96 16.38
C ASN A 292 0.26 18.56 14.99
N GLY A 293 1.53 18.15 14.91
CA GLY A 293 2.19 17.73 13.67
C GLY A 293 2.84 18.88 12.89
N PRO A 294 3.35 18.59 11.67
CA PRO A 294 3.26 17.30 10.99
C PRO A 294 4.11 16.21 11.67
N HIS A 295 3.54 15.02 11.83
CA HIS A 295 4.24 13.84 12.35
C HIS A 295 4.06 12.64 11.43
N LEU A 296 5.02 11.71 11.46
CA LEU A 296 4.84 10.39 10.84
C LEU A 296 3.67 9.65 11.48
N ILE A 297 2.87 8.97 10.65
CA ILE A 297 1.72 8.19 11.11
C ILE A 297 2.19 7.05 12.01
N CYS A 298 3.19 6.28 11.57
CA CYS A 298 3.73 5.14 12.33
C CYS A 298 4.29 5.51 13.72
N ASP A 299 4.79 6.74 13.92
CA ASP A 299 5.34 7.20 15.20
C ASP A 299 4.26 7.70 16.18
N SER A 300 3.15 8.21 15.62
CA SER A 300 2.05 8.81 16.40
C SER A 300 0.91 7.84 16.68
N PHE A 301 0.74 6.84 15.82
CA PHE A 301 -0.26 5.79 15.95
C PHE A 301 0.45 4.43 16.04
N PRO A 302 0.96 4.02 17.22
CA PRO A 302 1.70 2.78 17.38
C PRO A 302 0.97 1.53 16.84
N SER A 303 -0.37 1.49 16.86
CA SER A 303 -1.11 0.36 16.30
C SER A 303 -1.01 0.24 14.78
N LEU A 304 -0.58 1.30 14.09
CA LEU A 304 -0.37 1.35 12.65
C LEU A 304 1.08 1.13 12.23
N SER A 305 2.02 1.00 13.17
CA SER A 305 3.44 0.73 12.87
C SER A 305 3.58 -0.63 12.16
N GLY A 306 4.36 -0.68 11.08
CA GLY A 306 4.53 -1.89 10.26
C GLY A 306 3.33 -2.22 9.35
N THR A 307 2.28 -1.41 9.35
CA THR A 307 1.14 -1.56 8.42
C THR A 307 1.28 -0.64 7.20
N ALA A 308 0.55 -0.92 6.12
CA ALA A 308 0.52 -0.04 4.96
C ALA A 308 0.12 1.42 5.30
N PHE A 309 -0.78 1.60 6.28
CA PHE A 309 -1.25 2.91 6.73
C PHE A 309 -0.13 3.75 7.37
N GLY A 310 0.67 3.13 8.25
CA GLY A 310 1.77 3.80 8.94
C GLY A 310 2.97 4.07 8.04
N GLU A 311 3.28 3.12 7.16
CA GLU A 311 4.51 3.12 6.35
C GLU A 311 4.35 3.93 5.05
N HIS A 312 3.24 3.75 4.34
CA HIS A 312 2.99 4.38 3.03
C HIS A 312 2.06 5.57 3.12
N GLY A 313 1.14 5.55 4.08
CA GLY A 313 0.20 6.63 4.35
C GLY A 313 -1.25 6.20 4.22
N ILE A 314 -2.11 7.15 4.61
CA ILE A 314 -3.56 7.02 4.52
C ILE A 314 -4.03 7.87 3.34
N ASP A 315 -4.68 7.24 2.36
CA ASP A 315 -5.12 7.86 1.11
C ASP A 315 -6.64 8.04 0.98
N CYS A 316 -7.38 7.58 1.97
CA CYS A 316 -8.75 7.99 2.22
C CYS A 316 -9.09 7.70 3.70
N ALA A 317 -9.99 8.50 4.28
CA ALA A 317 -10.51 8.24 5.61
C ALA A 317 -11.89 8.87 5.78
N PHE A 318 -12.67 8.35 6.73
CA PHE A 318 -13.87 9.02 7.22
C PHE A 318 -14.14 8.64 8.68
N THR A 319 -14.68 9.57 9.45
CA THR A 319 -15.08 9.32 10.84
C THR A 319 -16.37 8.53 10.90
N THR A 320 -16.73 8.03 12.08
CA THR A 320 -18.05 7.42 12.31
C THR A 320 -18.85 8.26 13.31
N HIS A 321 -20.14 7.98 13.41
CA HIS A 321 -21.03 8.50 14.46
C HIS A 321 -20.67 7.99 15.88
N TYR A 322 -19.63 7.16 16.04
CA TYR A 322 -19.32 6.47 17.29
C TYR A 322 -17.97 6.90 17.85
N GLY A 323 -17.99 7.91 18.73
CA GLY A 323 -16.83 8.31 19.53
C GLY A 323 -15.57 8.57 18.70
N ASN A 324 -14.48 7.88 19.05
CA ASN A 324 -13.17 8.04 18.44
C ASN A 324 -12.91 7.01 17.33
N ILE A 325 -13.96 6.53 16.67
CA ILE A 325 -13.84 5.48 15.66
C ILE A 325 -13.85 6.08 14.25
N CYS A 326 -12.90 5.68 13.42
CA CYS A 326 -12.87 6.03 12.00
C CYS A 326 -12.49 4.82 11.13
N PHE A 327 -12.75 4.95 9.83
CA PHE A 327 -12.22 4.06 8.80
C PHE A 327 -11.09 4.76 8.07
N ILE A 328 -10.00 4.03 7.83
CA ILE A 328 -8.82 4.49 7.09
C ILE A 328 -8.53 3.53 5.93
N PHE A 329 -7.95 4.07 4.86
CA PHE A 329 -7.66 3.36 3.62
C PHE A 329 -6.22 3.60 3.18
N SER A 330 -5.63 2.61 2.51
CA SER A 330 -4.33 2.69 1.84
C SER A 330 -4.35 1.73 0.66
N GLY A 331 -4.45 2.27 -0.56
CA GLY A 331 -4.69 1.48 -1.77
C GLY A 331 -5.99 0.69 -1.66
N ASN A 332 -5.92 -0.63 -1.81
CA ASN A 332 -7.07 -1.53 -1.65
C ASN A 332 -7.27 -2.07 -0.22
N LEU A 333 -6.49 -1.57 0.75
CA LEU A 333 -6.58 -1.96 2.15
C LEU A 333 -7.39 -0.95 2.95
N CYS A 334 -8.08 -1.44 3.99
CA CYS A 334 -8.74 -0.59 4.96
C CYS A 334 -8.74 -1.19 6.36
N ALA A 335 -8.93 -0.33 7.35
CA ALA A 335 -9.09 -0.70 8.75
C ALA A 335 -10.11 0.21 9.44
N LYS A 336 -10.82 -0.34 10.43
CA LYS A 336 -11.62 0.39 11.41
C LYS A 336 -10.75 0.56 12.64
N ILE A 337 -10.52 1.79 13.07
CA ILE A 337 -9.60 2.10 14.18
C ILE A 337 -10.29 2.94 15.25
N ASP A 338 -9.82 2.83 16.48
CA ASP A 338 -9.96 3.87 17.51
C ASP A 338 -8.68 4.73 17.46
N TYR A 339 -8.82 6.01 17.14
CA TYR A 339 -7.67 6.92 17.03
C TYR A 339 -7.30 7.62 18.34
N ALA A 340 -8.03 7.38 19.43
CA ALA A 340 -7.70 7.78 20.80
C ALA A 340 -7.08 9.19 20.97
N PRO A 341 -7.80 10.27 20.60
CA PRO A 341 -7.24 11.60 20.39
C PRO A 341 -6.53 12.14 21.64
N GLY A 342 -5.32 12.65 21.43
CA GLY A 342 -4.45 13.20 22.50
C GLY A 342 -3.72 12.15 23.34
N THR A 343 -3.76 10.88 22.92
CA THR A 343 -3.02 9.77 23.55
C THR A 343 -2.26 8.96 22.49
N LYS A 344 -1.49 7.94 22.91
CA LYS A 344 -0.86 6.94 22.01
C LYS A 344 -1.50 5.55 22.12
N ASN A 345 -2.74 5.50 22.60
CA ASN A 345 -3.47 4.25 22.86
C ASN A 345 -4.44 3.90 21.71
N ASP A 346 -4.13 4.32 20.49
CA ASP A 346 -4.88 3.96 19.29
C ASP A 346 -4.87 2.44 19.07
N LYS A 347 -5.93 1.93 18.44
CA LYS A 347 -6.12 0.50 18.22
C LYS A 347 -6.75 0.25 16.86
N ILE A 348 -6.28 -0.80 16.19
CA ILE A 348 -7.03 -1.40 15.09
C ILE A 348 -8.16 -2.26 15.69
N LEU A 349 -9.41 -1.87 15.42
CA LEU A 349 -10.60 -2.58 15.89
C LEU A 349 -11.02 -3.69 14.92
N LYS A 350 -10.79 -3.48 13.62
CA LYS A 350 -11.08 -4.45 12.55
C LYS A 350 -10.17 -4.19 11.36
N GLY A 351 -9.63 -5.26 10.79
CA GLY A 351 -8.60 -5.19 9.75
C GLY A 351 -7.19 -5.22 10.34
N PRO A 352 -6.14 -4.86 9.56
CA PRO A 352 -6.18 -4.49 8.15
C PRO A 352 -6.76 -5.59 7.26
N MET A 353 -7.55 -5.23 6.24
CA MET A 353 -8.10 -6.18 5.27
C MET A 353 -8.42 -5.49 3.95
N SER A 354 -8.70 -6.26 2.90
CA SER A 354 -9.15 -5.66 1.63
C SER A 354 -10.49 -4.92 1.77
N ILE A 355 -10.71 -3.89 0.96
CA ILE A 355 -11.94 -3.09 0.99
C ILE A 355 -13.19 -3.95 0.84
N PHE A 356 -13.21 -4.92 -0.07
CA PHE A 356 -14.39 -5.76 -0.25
C PHE A 356 -14.60 -6.74 0.91
N LYS A 357 -13.61 -6.99 1.77
CA LYS A 357 -13.81 -7.82 2.98
C LYS A 357 -14.42 -7.00 4.11
N MET A 358 -14.03 -5.73 4.21
CA MET A 358 -14.67 -4.80 5.14
C MET A 358 -16.10 -4.45 4.68
N PHE A 359 -16.27 -4.18 3.39
CA PHE A 359 -17.50 -3.74 2.74
C PHE A 359 -17.84 -4.69 1.58
N PHE A 360 -18.42 -5.85 1.90
CA PHE A 360 -18.72 -6.92 0.93
C PHE A 360 -19.53 -6.48 -0.29
N PHE A 361 -20.38 -5.47 -0.12
CA PHE A 361 -21.22 -4.91 -1.17
C PHE A 361 -20.43 -4.06 -2.19
N LEU A 362 -19.16 -3.75 -1.94
CA LEU A 362 -18.27 -3.05 -2.89
C LEU A 362 -17.53 -4.01 -3.83
N LYS A 363 -17.65 -5.33 -3.63
CA LYS A 363 -17.04 -6.33 -4.51
C LYS A 363 -17.54 -6.19 -5.95
N GLY A 364 -16.62 -6.21 -6.90
CA GLY A 364 -16.90 -6.03 -8.33
C GLY A 364 -17.20 -4.59 -8.75
N THR A 365 -17.14 -3.63 -7.81
CA THR A 365 -17.32 -2.21 -8.11
C THR A 365 -15.96 -1.52 -8.28
N ILE A 366 -15.97 -0.27 -8.78
CA ILE A 366 -14.75 0.52 -8.88
C ILE A 366 -14.05 0.71 -7.52
N PHE A 367 -14.80 0.68 -6.41
CA PHE A 367 -14.29 0.92 -5.06
C PHE A 367 -13.53 -0.27 -4.47
N GLU A 368 -13.62 -1.46 -5.07
CA GLU A 368 -12.90 -2.65 -4.60
C GLU A 368 -11.37 -2.44 -4.54
N THR A 369 -10.85 -1.60 -5.42
CA THR A 369 -9.40 -1.37 -5.59
C THR A 369 -8.91 -0.08 -4.94
N GLY A 370 -9.76 0.64 -4.22
CA GLY A 370 -9.39 1.85 -3.49
C GLY A 370 -10.49 2.90 -3.46
N VAL A 371 -10.35 3.89 -2.60
CA VAL A 371 -11.26 5.03 -2.45
C VAL A 371 -10.42 6.30 -2.49
N ASP A 372 -10.84 7.30 -3.26
CA ASP A 372 -10.07 8.54 -3.45
C ASP A 372 -10.37 9.54 -2.31
N ALA A 373 -11.62 9.60 -1.84
CA ALA A 373 -12.02 10.43 -0.71
C ALA A 373 -13.29 9.88 -0.05
N ALA A 374 -13.53 10.24 1.22
CA ALA A 374 -14.78 9.91 1.88
C ALA A 374 -15.16 10.93 2.96
N PHE A 375 -16.44 11.01 3.27
CA PHE A 375 -16.90 11.72 4.47
C PHE A 375 -18.18 11.10 5.04
N GLU A 376 -18.38 11.31 6.33
CA GLU A 376 -19.58 10.85 7.06
C GLU A 376 -20.78 11.74 6.75
N SER A 377 -21.92 11.12 6.44
CA SER A 377 -23.20 11.81 6.30
C SER A 377 -23.70 12.25 7.68
N SER A 378 -24.59 13.23 7.73
CA SER A 378 -25.36 13.55 8.94
C SER A 378 -26.46 12.54 9.23
N THR A 379 -26.82 11.70 8.25
CA THR A 379 -27.65 10.52 8.48
C THR A 379 -26.84 9.44 9.18
N LYS A 380 -27.37 8.94 10.29
CA LYS A 380 -26.72 7.90 11.10
C LYS A 380 -26.25 6.72 10.26
N ASP A 381 -25.00 6.33 10.48
CA ASP A 381 -24.32 5.19 9.84
C ASP A 381 -24.14 5.31 8.32
N GLU A 382 -24.34 6.48 7.73
CA GLU A 382 -24.13 6.70 6.31
C GLU A 382 -22.83 7.44 6.01
N ALA A 383 -22.18 7.06 4.91
CA ALA A 383 -20.99 7.74 4.40
C ALA A 383 -21.00 7.82 2.87
N TYR A 384 -20.36 8.86 2.35
CA TYR A 384 -20.12 9.06 0.93
C TYR A 384 -18.68 8.69 0.62
N LEU A 385 -18.46 7.78 -0.32
CA LEU A 385 -17.15 7.37 -0.82
C LEU A 385 -17.02 7.83 -2.27
N PHE A 386 -15.88 8.41 -2.65
CA PHE A 386 -15.61 8.94 -3.98
C PHE A 386 -14.48 8.17 -4.65
N LYS A 387 -14.63 7.88 -5.94
CA LYS A 387 -13.56 7.31 -6.77
C LYS A 387 -13.73 7.73 -8.24
N GLY A 388 -12.73 8.40 -8.79
CA GLY A 388 -12.84 9.04 -10.09
C GLY A 388 -14.06 9.98 -10.12
N ASN A 389 -14.83 9.96 -11.20
CA ASN A 389 -16.04 10.77 -11.34
C ASN A 389 -17.32 10.13 -10.75
N GLN A 390 -17.17 9.13 -9.88
CA GLN A 390 -18.29 8.41 -9.26
C GLN A 390 -18.23 8.50 -7.74
N TYR A 391 -19.40 8.37 -7.10
CA TYR A 391 -19.51 8.25 -5.65
C TYR A 391 -20.48 7.13 -5.27
N ALA A 392 -20.25 6.54 -4.10
CA ALA A 392 -21.13 5.58 -3.46
C ALA A 392 -21.72 6.17 -2.18
N LEU A 393 -23.02 5.98 -1.96
CA LEU A 393 -23.64 6.18 -0.65
C LEU A 393 -23.75 4.81 0.03
N ILE A 394 -23.15 4.66 1.19
CA ILE A 394 -23.10 3.39 1.93
C ILE A 394 -23.74 3.54 3.30
N ASN A 395 -24.25 2.44 3.84
CA ASN A 395 -24.44 2.28 5.27
C ASN A 395 -23.30 1.42 5.82
N TYR A 396 -22.55 1.94 6.78
CA TYR A 396 -21.40 1.27 7.39
C TYR A 396 -21.71 0.62 8.75
N SER A 397 -22.99 0.52 9.15
CA SER A 397 -23.36 -0.13 10.42
C SER A 397 -22.90 -1.59 10.47
N ASP A 398 -22.53 -2.07 11.65
CA ASP A 398 -22.08 -3.46 11.81
C ASP A 398 -23.25 -4.47 11.66
N ASN A 399 -24.51 -4.01 11.82
CA ASN A 399 -25.70 -4.88 11.78
C ASN A 399 -26.28 -5.06 10.36
N LYS A 400 -26.41 -3.98 9.59
CA LYS A 400 -26.99 -4.01 8.23
C LYS A 400 -26.15 -3.19 7.24
N PRO A 401 -24.87 -3.55 7.06
CA PRO A 401 -24.01 -2.87 6.10
C PRO A 401 -24.54 -3.05 4.68
N LYS A 402 -24.67 -1.97 3.90
CA LYS A 402 -25.17 -2.03 2.52
C LYS A 402 -24.69 -0.88 1.65
N LEU A 403 -24.70 -1.11 0.34
CA LEU A 403 -24.61 -0.08 -0.69
C LEU A 403 -26.03 0.42 -1.01
N PHE A 404 -26.25 1.73 -1.00
CA PHE A 404 -27.50 2.30 -1.50
C PHE A 404 -27.46 2.47 -3.02
N HIS A 405 -26.43 3.15 -3.54
CA HIS A 405 -26.21 3.34 -4.97
C HIS A 405 -24.79 3.79 -5.27
N ILE A 406 -24.40 3.64 -6.53
CA ILE A 406 -23.23 4.30 -7.14
C ILE A 406 -23.77 5.21 -8.24
N LYS A 407 -23.33 6.46 -8.27
CA LYS A 407 -23.74 7.47 -9.25
C LYS A 407 -22.54 8.32 -9.68
N HIS A 408 -22.68 9.06 -10.77
CA HIS A 408 -21.72 10.11 -11.09
C HIS A 408 -21.81 11.25 -10.07
N ILE A 409 -20.67 11.92 -9.81
CA ILE A 409 -20.62 13.03 -8.85
C ILE A 409 -21.60 14.13 -9.27
N GLY A 410 -21.57 14.59 -10.52
CA GLY A 410 -22.49 15.61 -11.03
C GLY A 410 -23.98 15.23 -11.04
N GLU A 411 -24.34 13.95 -10.84
CA GLU A 411 -25.74 13.51 -10.68
C GLU A 411 -26.21 13.60 -9.23
N GLY A 412 -25.34 13.24 -8.27
CA GLY A 412 -25.63 13.29 -6.84
C GLY A 412 -25.43 14.67 -6.22
N TYR A 413 -24.55 15.45 -6.81
CA TYR A 413 -24.18 16.80 -6.40
C TYR A 413 -24.28 17.76 -7.59
N PRO A 414 -25.49 18.15 -8.04
CA PRO A 414 -25.66 19.11 -9.13
C PRO A 414 -24.83 20.38 -8.98
N SER A 415 -24.57 20.85 -7.76
CA SER A 415 -23.74 22.04 -7.52
C SER A 415 -22.27 21.87 -7.92
N LEU A 416 -21.78 20.62 -8.01
CA LEU A 416 -20.41 20.29 -8.42
C LEU A 416 -20.25 20.11 -9.93
N LYS A 417 -21.35 20.04 -10.69
CA LYS A 417 -21.32 19.82 -12.14
C LYS A 417 -20.53 20.91 -12.86
N GLY A 418 -19.60 20.51 -13.72
CA GLY A 418 -18.73 21.45 -14.44
C GLY A 418 -17.63 22.11 -13.61
N THR A 419 -17.54 21.82 -12.30
CA THR A 419 -16.39 22.19 -11.48
C THR A 419 -15.26 21.18 -11.63
N ILE A 420 -14.10 21.47 -11.03
CA ILE A 420 -12.99 20.51 -10.97
C ILE A 420 -13.33 19.23 -10.21
N PHE A 421 -14.33 19.27 -9.31
CA PHE A 421 -14.71 18.16 -8.42
C PHE A 421 -15.61 17.13 -9.10
N ASP A 422 -16.26 17.47 -10.23
CA ASP A 422 -17.09 16.56 -11.03
C ASP A 422 -16.30 15.34 -11.53
N LYS A 423 -14.98 15.52 -11.72
CA LYS A 423 -14.06 14.49 -12.20
C LYS A 423 -13.38 13.69 -11.08
N GLY A 424 -13.70 14.00 -9.83
CA GLY A 424 -13.19 13.33 -8.64
C GLY A 424 -12.67 14.27 -7.58
N ILE A 425 -12.49 13.72 -6.38
CA ILE A 425 -12.13 14.44 -5.16
C ILE A 425 -10.93 13.71 -4.55
N ASP A 426 -9.91 14.47 -4.14
CA ASP A 426 -8.64 13.91 -3.67
C ASP A 426 -8.65 13.67 -2.16
N ALA A 427 -9.46 14.43 -1.40
CA ALA A 427 -9.74 14.19 0.01
C ALA A 427 -11.05 14.89 0.42
N ALA A 428 -11.69 14.42 1.48
CA ALA A 428 -12.88 15.07 2.03
C ALA A 428 -12.99 14.85 3.54
N PHE A 429 -13.75 15.70 4.23
CA PHE A 429 -14.22 15.43 5.59
C PHE A 429 -15.51 16.19 5.89
N ALA A 430 -16.34 15.64 6.78
CA ALA A 430 -17.55 16.30 7.27
C ALA A 430 -17.18 17.37 8.32
N SER A 431 -17.79 18.55 8.26
CA SER A 431 -17.67 19.58 9.28
C SER A 431 -18.37 19.15 10.58
N HIS A 432 -18.01 19.77 11.69
CA HIS A 432 -18.80 19.79 12.92
C HIS A 432 -20.11 20.60 12.75
N ARG A 433 -20.17 21.47 11.74
CA ARG A 433 -21.41 22.13 11.34
C ARG A 433 -22.28 21.16 10.57
N TRP A 434 -23.57 21.15 10.89
CA TRP A 434 -24.54 20.24 10.31
C TRP A 434 -24.60 20.36 8.79
N ASN A 435 -24.62 19.21 8.11
CA ASN A 435 -24.69 19.11 6.64
C ASN A 435 -23.59 19.84 5.86
N GLU A 436 -22.48 20.20 6.50
CA GLU A 436 -21.34 20.81 5.81
C GLU A 436 -20.21 19.78 5.63
N ALA A 437 -19.55 19.80 4.47
CA ALA A 437 -18.35 19.02 4.22
C ALA A 437 -17.32 19.84 3.42
N TYR A 438 -16.05 19.59 3.68
CA TYR A 438 -14.95 20.13 2.90
C TYR A 438 -14.46 19.06 1.92
N ILE A 439 -14.34 19.43 0.65
CA ILE A 439 -13.77 18.59 -0.41
C ILE A 439 -12.54 19.26 -1.00
N PHE A 440 -11.50 18.48 -1.30
CA PHE A 440 -10.19 18.96 -1.76
C PHE A 440 -9.84 18.34 -3.10
N LYS A 441 -9.20 19.14 -3.97
CA LYS A 441 -8.64 18.71 -5.24
C LYS A 441 -7.45 19.57 -5.63
N GLY A 442 -6.27 18.97 -5.72
CA GLY A 442 -5.01 19.67 -5.96
C GLY A 442 -4.81 20.81 -4.95
N ASP A 443 -4.71 22.04 -5.46
CA ASP A 443 -4.53 23.25 -4.66
C ASP A 443 -5.85 23.99 -4.30
N THR A 444 -6.99 23.36 -4.59
CA THR A 444 -8.32 23.95 -4.47
C THR A 444 -9.20 23.12 -3.52
N TYR A 445 -10.09 23.79 -2.80
CA TYR A 445 -11.09 23.15 -1.95
C TYR A 445 -12.47 23.81 -2.15
N ALA A 446 -13.53 23.12 -1.74
CA ALA A 446 -14.86 23.68 -1.64
C ALA A 446 -15.49 23.29 -0.30
N LEU A 447 -16.25 24.21 0.28
CA LEU A 447 -17.17 23.94 1.37
C LEU A 447 -18.55 23.71 0.75
N ILE A 448 -19.06 22.50 0.86
CA ILE A 448 -20.39 22.12 0.38
C ILE A 448 -21.36 22.01 1.55
N ASN A 449 -22.60 22.41 1.31
CA ASN A 449 -23.72 21.97 2.11
C ASN A 449 -24.36 20.78 1.37
N PHE A 450 -24.24 19.58 1.92
CA PHE A 450 -24.79 18.36 1.31
C PHE A 450 -26.18 18.07 1.86
N ALA A 451 -27.04 17.48 1.02
CA ALA A 451 -28.44 17.26 1.35
C ALA A 451 -28.76 15.75 1.30
N PRO A 452 -28.63 15.00 2.42
CA PRO A 452 -28.97 13.58 2.45
C PRO A 452 -30.36 13.30 1.89
N ALA A 453 -30.50 12.20 1.16
CA ALA A 453 -31.73 11.77 0.49
C ALA A 453 -32.30 12.74 -0.59
N SER A 454 -31.58 13.81 -0.95
CA SER A 454 -31.95 14.70 -2.05
C SER A 454 -30.72 15.14 -2.86
N THR A 455 -30.92 16.02 -3.84
CA THR A 455 -29.86 16.61 -4.67
C THR A 455 -29.83 18.14 -4.54
N ASN A 456 -30.40 18.67 -3.46
CA ASN A 456 -30.44 20.10 -3.16
C ASN A 456 -29.15 20.55 -2.43
N ASP A 457 -27.99 20.05 -2.88
CA ASP A 457 -26.71 20.49 -2.37
C ASP A 457 -26.31 21.84 -2.99
N TYR A 458 -25.44 22.58 -2.30
CA TYR A 458 -24.87 23.81 -2.83
C TYR A 458 -23.46 24.04 -2.31
N ILE A 459 -22.65 24.79 -3.07
CA ILE A 459 -21.34 25.24 -2.63
C ILE A 459 -21.52 26.55 -1.87
N VAL A 460 -21.10 26.60 -0.61
CA VAL A 460 -21.38 27.73 0.30
C VAL A 460 -20.73 29.04 -0.17
N ASN A 461 -19.51 28.99 -0.72
CA ASN A 461 -18.77 30.18 -1.18
C ASN A 461 -17.91 29.91 -2.43
N GLY A 462 -18.39 29.05 -3.32
CA GLY A 462 -17.64 28.59 -4.50
C GLY A 462 -16.35 27.83 -4.17
N PRO A 463 -15.68 27.23 -5.18
CA PRO A 463 -14.33 26.70 -5.03
C PRO A 463 -13.32 27.80 -4.71
N LYS A 464 -12.41 27.53 -3.77
CA LYS A 464 -11.36 28.46 -3.35
C LYS A 464 -10.01 27.76 -3.33
N LYS A 465 -8.93 28.51 -3.47
CA LYS A 465 -7.58 27.97 -3.25
C LYS A 465 -7.38 27.63 -1.77
N ILE A 466 -6.69 26.52 -1.49
CA ILE A 466 -6.31 26.12 -0.13
C ILE A 466 -5.51 27.27 0.50
N PHE A 467 -4.57 27.86 -0.23
CA PHE A 467 -3.91 29.10 0.16
C PHE A 467 -4.54 30.29 -0.58
N PRO A 468 -4.96 31.36 0.11
CA PRO A 468 -4.62 31.72 1.50
C PRO A 468 -5.68 31.35 2.56
N ASN A 469 -6.69 30.51 2.24
CA ASN A 469 -7.85 30.29 3.12
C ASN A 469 -7.61 29.30 4.28
N TRP A 470 -6.56 28.48 4.19
CA TRP A 470 -6.03 27.62 5.24
C TRP A 470 -4.58 28.03 5.56
N PRO A 471 -4.35 29.23 6.12
CA PRO A 471 -3.02 29.76 6.40
C PRO A 471 -2.14 28.80 7.21
N SER A 472 -2.71 27.99 8.11
CA SER A 472 -1.95 27.06 8.94
C SER A 472 -1.26 25.95 8.13
N LEU A 473 -1.83 25.58 6.97
CA LEU A 473 -1.27 24.56 6.10
C LEU A 473 -0.11 25.06 5.23
N LYS A 474 0.10 26.38 5.14
CA LYS A 474 1.11 26.99 4.26
C LYS A 474 2.55 26.63 4.67
N SER A 475 2.77 26.40 5.96
CA SER A 475 4.06 25.96 6.50
C SER A 475 4.28 24.45 6.40
N ILE A 476 3.23 23.68 6.07
CA ILE A 476 3.27 22.21 6.06
C ILE A 476 3.33 21.69 4.62
N LEU A 477 2.56 22.26 3.71
CA LEU A 477 2.36 21.79 2.34
C LEU A 477 3.17 22.61 1.32
N PRO A 478 3.58 22.00 0.18
CA PRO A 478 3.39 20.59 -0.19
C PRO A 478 4.37 19.64 0.53
N ARG A 479 3.96 18.39 0.76
CA ARG A 479 4.86 17.32 1.22
C ARG A 479 5.46 16.58 0.04
N SER A 480 6.76 16.30 0.12
CA SER A 480 7.44 15.50 -0.89
C SER A 480 7.06 14.02 -0.78
N ASN A 481 6.85 13.37 -1.92
CA ASN A 481 6.62 11.93 -2.00
C ASN A 481 7.94 11.13 -1.89
N ASN A 482 8.70 11.34 -0.80
CA ASN A 482 9.99 10.70 -0.56
C ASN A 482 9.89 9.72 0.62
N GLY A 483 10.13 8.43 0.39
CA GLY A 483 10.13 7.41 1.43
C GLY A 483 11.44 7.33 2.21
N LEU A 484 11.33 6.99 3.49
CA LEU A 484 12.45 6.67 4.37
C LEU A 484 12.86 5.20 4.20
N ASP A 485 14.16 4.96 4.26
CA ASP A 485 14.73 3.63 4.12
C ASP A 485 14.63 2.79 5.40
N LEU A 486 14.86 3.36 6.59
CA LEU A 486 14.73 2.72 7.90
C LEU A 486 14.09 3.70 8.87
N HIS A 487 13.04 3.26 9.56
CA HIS A 487 12.46 3.98 10.69
C HIS A 487 13.19 3.62 11.99
N ASP A 488 13.10 4.48 13.01
CA ASP A 488 13.77 4.22 14.29
C ASP A 488 13.23 2.95 14.97
N HIS A 489 11.92 2.68 14.83
CA HIS A 489 11.29 1.44 15.30
C HIS A 489 11.73 0.19 14.52
N ASP A 490 12.44 0.32 13.39
CA ASP A 490 12.99 -0.83 12.65
C ASP A 490 14.36 -1.30 13.15
N ILE A 491 15.00 -0.55 14.07
CA ILE A 491 16.41 -0.73 14.44
C ILE A 491 16.57 -1.68 15.64
N GLU A 492 15.69 -1.55 16.62
CA GLU A 492 15.62 -2.40 17.81
C GLU A 492 14.16 -2.75 18.02
N VAL A 493 13.72 -3.90 17.50
CA VAL A 493 12.41 -4.42 17.85
C VAL A 493 12.56 -5.44 18.98
N PRO A 494 12.45 -5.04 20.26
CA PRO A 494 12.34 -6.01 21.34
C PRO A 494 11.04 -6.80 21.13
N GLY A 495 11.15 -8.12 20.91
CA GLY A 495 10.00 -9.02 20.87
C GLY A 495 9.39 -9.36 19.49
N ARG A 496 10.02 -9.00 18.36
CA ARG A 496 9.65 -9.54 17.02
C ARG A 496 10.49 -10.76 16.61
N ASP A 497 10.90 -11.58 17.56
CA ASP A 497 11.07 -13.00 17.25
C ASP A 497 9.65 -13.56 17.11
N HIS A 498 9.10 -13.47 15.89
CA HIS A 498 7.75 -13.91 15.50
C HIS A 498 7.52 -15.43 15.62
N ASP A 499 8.03 -16.08 16.67
CA ASP A 499 7.95 -17.52 16.90
C ASP A 499 7.02 -17.89 18.07
N GLU A 500 6.53 -16.94 18.86
CA GLU A 500 5.58 -17.23 19.94
C GLU A 500 4.19 -16.70 19.57
N LEU A 501 3.35 -17.68 19.18
CA LEU A 501 1.88 -17.74 19.12
C LEU A 501 1.08 -16.46 19.44
#